data_AF-A0AAD1LT36-F1
#
_entry.id   AF-A0AAD1LT36-F1
#
_cell.length_a   1.000
_cell.length_b   1.000
_cell.length_c   1.000
_cell.angle_alpha   90.00
_cell.angle_beta   90.00
_cell.angle_gamma   90.00
#
_symmetry.space_group_name_H-M   'P 1'
#
loop_
_entity.id
_entity.type
_entity.pdbx_description
1 polymer ?
#
loop_
_entity_poly.entity_id
_entity_poly.type
_entity_poly.pdbx_seq_one_letter_code
_entity_poly.pdbx_strand_id
1 'polypeptide(L)' 'MLKSQATKKFVEADEIANLVIFLCDKKASSITGSGLLIDGGWTAQ' A
#
# COMPACT_ATOMS: atom_id res chain seq x y z
N MET A 1 -11.74 16.16 -3.02
CA MET A 1 -11.23 14.78 -2.81
C MET A 1 -9.91 14.88 -2.04
N LEU A 2 -9.50 13.86 -1.27
CA LEU A 2 -8.32 13.82 -0.34
C LEU A 2 -8.52 14.31 1.11
N LYS A 3 -9.73 14.73 1.53
CA LYS A 3 -9.95 15.20 2.92
C LYS A 3 -9.60 14.12 3.95
N SER A 4 -9.93 12.86 3.66
CA SER A 4 -9.69 11.74 4.57
C SER A 4 -8.31 11.11 4.47
N GLN A 5 -7.58 11.35 3.37
CA GLN A 5 -6.25 10.79 3.18
C GLN A 5 -5.20 11.59 3.96
N ALA A 6 -4.39 10.94 4.80
CA ALA A 6 -3.40 11.63 5.63
C ALA A 6 -2.30 12.29 4.77
N THR A 7 -1.87 11.62 3.70
CA THR A 7 -0.77 12.09 2.84
C THR A 7 -1.14 13.26 1.93
N LYS A 8 -2.43 13.53 1.72
CA LYS A 8 -2.95 14.58 0.82
C LYS A 8 -2.40 14.51 -0.62
N LYS A 9 -2.03 13.31 -1.08
CA LYS A 9 -1.57 13.04 -2.45
C LYS A 9 -2.38 11.89 -3.02
N PHE A 10 -2.49 11.74 -4.32
CA PHE A 10 -3.02 10.48 -4.86
C PHE A 10 -1.97 9.38 -4.69
N VAL A 11 -2.44 8.14 -4.52
CA VAL A 11 -1.58 6.97 -4.62
C VAL A 11 -1.33 6.71 -6.10
N GLU A 12 -0.07 6.60 -6.46
CA GLU A 12 0.34 6.37 -7.84
C GLU A 12 0.50 4.87 -8.14
N ALA A 13 0.41 4.49 -9.41
CA ALA A 13 0.44 3.08 -9.83
C ALA A 13 1.79 2.39 -9.53
N ASP A 14 2.88 3.15 -9.55
CA ASP A 14 4.23 2.67 -9.23
C ASP A 14 4.38 2.32 -7.74
N GLU A 15 3.71 3.04 -6.84
CA GLU A 15 3.66 2.70 -5.41
C GLU A 15 3.03 1.31 -5.19
N ILE A 16 1.96 1.00 -5.94
CA ILE A 16 1.32 -0.32 -5.93
C ILE A 16 2.27 -1.39 -6.50
N ALA A 17 2.89 -1.11 -7.65
CA ALA A 17 3.83 -2.02 -8.28
C ALA A 17 5.03 -2.34 -7.37
N ASN A 18 5.55 -1.36 -6.65
CA ASN A 18 6.66 -1.53 -5.71
C ASN A 18 6.30 -2.48 -4.56
N LEU A 19 5.08 -2.40 -4.00
CA LEU A 19 4.64 -3.37 -3.00
C LEU A 19 4.56 -4.78 -3.58
N VAL A 20 4.01 -4.93 -4.80
CA VAL A 20 3.91 -6.24 -5.47
C VAL A 20 5.31 -6.84 -5.68
N ILE A 21 6.27 -6.04 -6.16
CA ILE A 21 7.67 -6.46 -6.34
C ILE A 21 8.27 -6.91 -5.00
N PHE A 22 8.04 -6.15 -3.93
CA PHE A 22 8.49 -6.54 -2.59
C PHE A 22 7.88 -7.87 -2.13
N LEU A 23 6.58 -8.07 -2.34
CA LEU A 23 5.89 -9.32 -1.98
C LEU A 23 6.38 -10.54 -2.77
N CYS A 24 6.96 -10.33 -3.96
CA CYS A 24 7.61 -11.40 -4.73
C CYS A 24 9.04 -11.73 -4.25
N ASP A 25 9.66 -10.92 -3.39
CA ASP A 25 10.99 -11.18 -2.85
C ASP A 25 10.94 -12.27 -1.76
N LYS A 26 12.01 -13.07 -1.66
CA LYS A 26 12.15 -14.10 -0.60
C LYS A 26 12.03 -13.53 0.81
N LYS A 27 12.36 -12.26 1.03
CA LYS A 27 12.21 -11.57 2.33
C LYS A 27 10.75 -11.47 2.78
N ALA A 28 9.80 -11.53 1.86
CA ALA A 28 8.37 -11.49 2.16
C ALA A 28 7.76 -12.89 2.37
N SER A 29 8.56 -13.96 2.48
CA SER A 29 8.08 -15.36 2.46
C SER A 29 7.01 -15.71 3.50
N SER A 30 6.95 -14.98 4.61
CA SER A 30 5.97 -15.20 5.68
C SER A 30 4.76 -14.26 5.61
N ILE A 31 4.72 -13.33 4.65
CA ILE A 31 3.58 -12.45 4.44
C ILE A 31 2.58 -13.18 3.54
N THR A 32 1.55 -13.77 4.18
CA THR A 32 0.50 -14.53 3.49
C THR A 32 -0.85 -14.31 4.17
N GLY A 33 -1.96 -14.49 3.44
CA GLY A 33 -3.32 -14.32 3.95
C GLY A 33 -3.67 -12.91 4.45
N SER A 34 -2.86 -11.90 4.10
CA SER A 34 -2.95 -10.54 4.64
C SER A 34 -3.37 -9.55 3.55
N GLY A 35 -4.22 -8.58 3.90
CA GLY A 35 -4.52 -7.43 3.05
C GLY A 35 -3.69 -6.22 3.46
N LEU A 36 -2.67 -5.86 2.67
CA LEU A 36 -1.86 -4.67 2.89
C LEU A 36 -2.48 -3.47 2.17
N LEU A 37 -2.73 -2.38 2.88
CA LEU A 37 -3.38 -1.19 2.36
C LEU A 37 -2.35 -0.20 1.78
N ILE A 38 -2.64 0.33 0.59
CA ILE A 38 -1.92 1.45 -0.03
C ILE A 38 -2.97 2.51 -0.43
N ASP A 39 -3.37 3.32 0.53
CA ASP A 39 -4.49 4.27 0.38
C ASP A 39 -4.15 5.66 0.95
N GLY A 40 -2.87 5.90 1.24
CA GLY A 40 -2.37 7.10 1.92
C GLY A 40 -3.00 7.38 3.28
N GLY A 41 -3.41 6.34 4.00
CA GLY A 41 -3.99 6.41 5.33
C GLY A 41 -5.48 6.73 5.35
N TRP A 42 -6.20 6.48 4.27
CA TRP A 42 -7.64 6.72 4.19
C TRP A 42 -8.44 5.82 5.15
N THR A 43 -8.10 4.53 5.22
CA THR A 43 -8.80 3.55 6.07
C THR A 43 -8.47 3.71 7.56
N ALA A 44 -7.41 4.44 7.91
CA ALA A 44 -6.94 4.58 9.29
C ALA A 44 -7.69 5.65 10.12
N GLN A 45 -8.81 6.18 9.62
CA GLN A 45 -9.62 7.20 10.30
C GLN A 45 -10.36 6.70 11.54
#